data_AF-A0A1C4Y370-F1
#
_entry.id   AF-A0A1C4Y370-F1
#
_cell.length_a   1.000
_cell.length_b   1.000
_cell.length_c   1.000
_cell.angle_alpha   90.00
_cell.angle_beta   90.00
_cell.angle_gamma   90.00
#
_symmetry.space_group_name_H-M   'P 1'
#
loop_
_entity.id
_entity.type
_entity.pdbx_description
1 polymer ?
#
loop_
_entity_poly.entity_id
_entity_poly.type
_entity_poly.pdbx_seq_one_letter_code
_entity_poly.pdbx_strand_id
1 'polypeptide(L)'
;MPDDDPTEAEYLREIELLANDVVDRALDEGWLSFDPDPDEATPLQRAVNALGRQLRHYHFEDDGCVDPDAPLVGLAGALLVRPTTVLSEQEYVDICERLGVAARPQGWALWHTWDRKGRPITMVTTRISTTEGMLLVWSKGRHMVPARPPRAAVAATVRGWLGPAVRSPGYVAATGVVEAPTAEGAWPRRQSWAAIDQ
;
A
#
# COMPACT_ATOMS: atom_id res chain seq x y z
N MET A 1 0.05 -45.76 22.72
CA MET A 1 -1.12 -45.01 22.24
C MET A 1 -0.76 -44.59 20.83
N PRO A 2 -1.49 -45.02 19.77
CA PRO A 2 -1.28 -44.38 18.47
C PRO A 2 -1.52 -42.88 18.67
N ASP A 3 -0.64 -42.05 18.11
CA ASP A 3 -0.86 -40.59 18.11
C ASP A 3 -2.23 -40.32 17.47
N ASP A 4 -3.03 -39.46 18.11
CA ASP A 4 -4.29 -39.04 17.51
C ASP A 4 -3.96 -38.41 16.15
N ASP A 5 -4.62 -38.89 15.08
CA ASP A 5 -4.46 -38.30 13.76
C ASP A 5 -4.73 -36.79 13.84
N PRO A 6 -3.93 -35.94 13.19
CA PRO A 6 -4.11 -34.50 13.25
C PRO A 6 -5.53 -34.14 12.82
N THR A 7 -6.15 -33.23 13.56
CA THR A 7 -7.44 -32.67 13.17
C THR A 7 -7.32 -32.01 11.80
N GLU A 8 -8.44 -31.89 11.08
CA GLU A 8 -8.46 -31.22 9.77
C GLU A 8 -7.88 -29.80 9.85
N ALA A 9 -8.12 -29.09 10.95
CA ALA A 9 -7.55 -27.76 11.18
C ALA A 9 -6.03 -27.79 11.35
N GLU A 10 -5.48 -28.77 12.08
CA GLU A 10 -4.03 -28.96 12.24
C GLU A 10 -3.37 -29.36 10.92
N TYR A 11 -4.03 -30.23 10.14
CA TYR A 11 -3.57 -30.61 8.80
C TYR A 11 -3.51 -29.41 7.84
N LEU A 12 -4.57 -28.61 7.77
CA LEU A 12 -4.61 -27.41 6.93
C LEU A 12 -3.58 -26.37 7.39
N ARG A 13 -3.39 -26.24 8.71
CA ARG A 13 -2.37 -25.35 9.27
C ARG A 13 -0.95 -25.80 8.90
N GLU A 14 -0.69 -27.10 8.94
CA GLU A 14 0.61 -27.66 8.53
C GLU A 14 0.89 -27.41 7.04
N ILE A 15 -0.12 -27.57 6.17
CA ILE A 15 0.01 -27.21 4.74
C ILE A 15 0.37 -25.73 4.57
N GLU A 16 -0.29 -24.83 5.28
CA GLU A 16 0.00 -23.40 5.22
C GLU A 16 1.44 -23.10 5.66
N LEU A 17 1.90 -23.74 6.74
CA LEU A 17 3.28 -23.58 7.23
C LEU A 17 4.31 -24.08 6.21
N LEU A 18 4.12 -25.28 5.67
CA LEU A 18 4.98 -25.84 4.63
C LEU A 18 5.01 -24.97 3.37
N ALA A 19 3.86 -24.40 2.99
CA ALA A 19 3.77 -23.51 1.86
C ALA A 19 4.57 -22.20 2.09
N ASN A 20 4.50 -21.63 3.29
CA ASN A 20 5.31 -20.45 3.65
C ASN A 20 6.81 -20.80 3.60
N ASP A 21 7.18 -21.96 4.11
CA ASP A 21 8.55 -22.49 4.10
C ASP A 21 9.15 -22.64 2.70
N VAL A 22 8.35 -23.03 1.71
CA VAL A 22 8.75 -23.10 0.30
C VAL A 22 9.01 -21.70 -0.26
N VAL A 23 8.10 -20.76 0.03
CA VAL A 23 8.16 -19.38 -0.47
C VAL A 23 9.33 -18.61 0.14
N ASP A 24 9.55 -18.76 1.44
CA ASP A 24 10.65 -18.09 2.14
C ASP A 24 12.02 -18.60 1.62
N ARG A 25 12.18 -19.91 1.43
CA ARG A 25 13.39 -20.47 0.79
C ARG A 25 13.60 -19.96 -0.64
N ALA A 26 12.54 -19.92 -1.44
CA ALA A 26 12.62 -19.41 -2.80
C ALA A 26 12.98 -17.91 -2.84
N LEU A 27 12.54 -17.13 -1.86
CA LEU A 27 12.90 -15.73 -1.69
C LEU A 27 14.37 -15.57 -1.29
N ASP A 28 14.85 -16.35 -0.33
CA ASP A 28 16.25 -16.31 0.15
C ASP A 28 17.24 -16.70 -0.96
N GLU A 29 16.85 -17.60 -1.87
CA GLU A 29 17.64 -17.98 -3.04
C GLU A 29 17.56 -16.97 -4.19
N GLY A 30 16.78 -15.88 -4.05
CA GLY A 30 16.58 -14.87 -5.09
C GLY A 30 15.78 -15.40 -6.29
N TRP A 31 15.09 -16.53 -6.12
CA TRP A 31 14.35 -17.22 -7.17
C TRP A 31 12.90 -16.72 -7.28
N LEU A 32 12.38 -16.15 -6.20
CA LEU A 32 11.02 -15.66 -6.08
C LEU A 32 10.90 -14.19 -6.48
N SER A 33 9.92 -13.88 -7.33
CA SER A 33 9.46 -12.51 -7.58
C SER A 33 7.98 -12.38 -7.25
N PHE A 34 7.60 -11.24 -6.67
CA PHE A 34 6.20 -10.89 -6.41
C PHE A 34 5.59 -10.07 -7.55
N ASP A 35 6.38 -9.63 -8.51
CA ASP A 35 5.94 -8.96 -9.73
C ASP A 35 5.37 -9.98 -10.75
N PRO A 36 4.78 -9.53 -11.88
CA PRO A 36 4.43 -10.44 -12.97
C PRO A 36 5.61 -11.33 -13.37
N ASP A 37 5.32 -12.61 -13.62
CA ASP A 37 6.37 -13.57 -13.94
C ASP A 37 7.09 -13.18 -15.24
N PRO A 38 8.43 -13.16 -15.26
CA PRO A 38 9.16 -12.83 -16.46
C PRO A 38 8.96 -13.92 -17.53
N ASP A 39 9.15 -13.56 -18.79
CA ASP A 39 8.87 -14.45 -19.93
C ASP A 39 9.70 -15.75 -19.85
N GLU A 40 10.93 -15.66 -19.35
CA GLU A 40 11.86 -16.78 -19.16
C GLU A 40 11.59 -17.65 -17.92
N ALA A 41 10.63 -17.29 -17.06
CA ALA A 41 10.33 -18.07 -15.86
C ALA A 41 9.85 -19.48 -16.23
N THR A 42 10.50 -20.48 -15.64
CA THR A 42 10.09 -21.89 -15.77
C THR A 42 8.72 -22.13 -15.14
N PRO A 43 7.99 -23.20 -15.54
CA PRO A 43 6.70 -23.52 -14.94
C PRO A 43 6.72 -23.68 -13.42
N LEU A 44 7.79 -24.26 -12.87
CA LEU A 44 7.96 -24.40 -11.42
C LEU A 44 8.14 -23.04 -10.73
N GLN A 45 8.98 -22.16 -11.29
CA GLN A 45 9.14 -20.80 -10.76
C GLN A 45 7.82 -20.03 -10.78
N ARG A 46 7.06 -20.11 -11.88
CA ARG A 46 5.74 -19.47 -11.98
C ARG A 46 4.77 -20.00 -10.91
N ALA A 47 4.78 -21.30 -10.65
CA ALA A 47 3.96 -21.91 -9.60
C ALA A 47 4.38 -21.45 -8.19
N VAL A 48 5.68 -21.39 -7.92
CA VAL A 48 6.22 -20.92 -6.63
C VAL A 48 5.97 -19.42 -6.43
N ASN A 49 6.14 -18.60 -7.47
CA ASN A 49 5.77 -17.18 -7.46
C ASN A 49 4.26 -17.01 -7.22
N ALA A 50 3.42 -17.81 -7.88
CA ALA A 50 1.98 -17.80 -7.65
C ALA A 50 1.63 -18.18 -6.21
N LEU A 51 2.25 -19.22 -5.66
CA LEU A 51 2.09 -19.62 -4.26
C LEU A 51 2.51 -18.49 -3.31
N GLY A 52 3.68 -17.88 -3.54
CA GLY A 52 4.18 -16.76 -2.74
C GLY A 52 3.29 -15.53 -2.79
N ARG A 53 2.72 -15.22 -3.96
CA ARG A 53 1.71 -14.17 -4.11
C ARG A 53 0.46 -14.53 -3.28
N GLN A 54 -0.07 -15.74 -3.41
CA GLN A 54 -1.26 -16.17 -2.67
C GLN A 54 -1.05 -16.15 -1.14
N LEU A 55 0.07 -16.67 -0.63
CA LEU A 55 0.35 -16.67 0.83
C LEU A 55 0.62 -15.28 1.41
N ARG A 56 1.13 -14.34 0.61
CA ARG A 56 1.35 -12.96 1.07
C ARG A 56 0.09 -12.11 1.07
N HIS A 57 -0.94 -12.52 0.33
CA HIS A 57 -2.16 -11.75 0.19
C HIS A 57 -3.01 -11.86 1.46
N TYR A 58 -3.17 -10.72 2.15
CA TYR A 58 -4.37 -10.53 2.96
C TYR A 58 -5.53 -10.34 1.99
N HIS A 59 -6.48 -11.28 1.97
CA HIS A 59 -7.63 -11.15 1.10
C HIS A 59 -8.55 -10.01 1.55
N PHE A 60 -8.84 -9.12 0.61
CA PHE A 60 -9.85 -8.08 0.75
C PHE A 60 -10.52 -7.82 -0.60
N GLU A 61 -11.69 -7.18 -0.58
CA GLU A 61 -12.42 -6.84 -1.81
C GLU A 61 -11.53 -6.05 -2.78
N ASP A 62 -11.46 -6.50 -4.04
CA ASP A 62 -10.65 -5.91 -5.11
C ASP A 62 -9.11 -6.01 -4.91
N ASP A 63 -8.61 -6.97 -4.11
CA ASP A 63 -7.17 -7.29 -4.02
C ASP A 63 -6.59 -7.93 -5.30
N GLY A 64 -7.43 -8.18 -6.31
CA GLY A 64 -7.06 -8.82 -7.58
C GLY A 64 -6.92 -10.35 -7.49
N CYS A 65 -7.16 -10.97 -6.34
CA CYS A 65 -7.00 -12.41 -6.17
C CYS A 65 -8.12 -13.22 -6.83
N VAL A 66 -9.36 -12.71 -6.80
CA VAL A 66 -10.54 -13.44 -7.30
C VAL A 66 -10.70 -13.29 -8.83
N ASP A 67 -10.05 -12.29 -9.42
CA ASP A 67 -10.03 -12.03 -10.86
C ASP A 67 -8.61 -11.63 -11.29
N PRO A 68 -7.74 -12.60 -11.63
CA PRO A 68 -6.33 -12.33 -11.95
C PRO A 68 -6.15 -11.53 -13.25
N ASP A 69 -7.18 -11.48 -14.09
CA ASP A 69 -7.18 -10.70 -15.33
C ASP A 69 -7.64 -9.25 -15.10
N ALA A 70 -8.09 -8.91 -13.90
CA ALA A 70 -8.51 -7.55 -13.57
C ALA A 70 -7.32 -6.58 -13.66
N PRO A 71 -7.46 -5.47 -14.39
CA PRO A 71 -6.36 -4.53 -14.57
C PRO A 71 -6.01 -3.88 -13.24
N LEU A 72 -4.74 -4.01 -12.82
CA LEU A 72 -4.25 -3.40 -11.58
C LEU A 72 -3.98 -1.89 -11.75
N VAL A 73 -3.98 -1.16 -10.63
CA VAL A 73 -3.65 0.27 -10.62
C VAL A 73 -2.31 0.50 -9.95
N GLY A 74 -1.32 0.95 -10.71
CA GLY A 74 -0.05 1.41 -10.13
C GLY A 74 -0.28 2.59 -9.17
N LEU A 75 0.20 2.46 -7.94
CA LEU A 75 0.03 3.46 -6.89
C LEU A 75 1.37 4.05 -6.47
N ALA A 76 1.44 5.37 -6.36
CA ALA A 76 2.51 6.07 -5.65
C ALA A 76 2.29 6.08 -4.13
N GLY A 77 1.03 5.98 -3.71
CA GLY A 77 0.63 5.95 -2.31
C GLY A 77 -0.89 5.97 -2.14
N ALA A 78 -1.32 5.87 -0.90
CA ALA A 78 -2.73 5.91 -0.55
C ALA A 78 -2.95 6.54 0.84
N LEU A 79 -4.16 7.06 1.03
CA LEU A 79 -4.62 7.65 2.29
C LEU A 79 -6.10 7.32 2.50
N LEU A 80 -6.51 7.18 3.75
CA LEU A 80 -7.91 7.16 4.17
C LEU A 80 -8.24 8.48 4.84
N VAL A 81 -9.28 9.15 4.35
CA VAL A 81 -9.80 10.39 4.93
C VAL A 81 -11.17 10.08 5.51
N ARG A 82 -11.32 10.18 6.82
CA ARG A 82 -12.55 9.85 7.54
C ARG A 82 -12.72 10.74 8.77
N PRO A 83 -13.95 10.96 9.22
CA PRO A 83 -14.20 11.53 10.53
C PRO A 83 -13.68 10.53 11.57
N THR A 84 -12.51 10.81 12.15
CA THR A 84 -11.85 9.96 13.16
C THR A 84 -11.52 10.82 14.37
N THR A 85 -10.93 10.23 15.41
CA THR A 85 -10.43 11.02 16.55
C THR A 85 -9.27 11.95 16.18
N VAL A 86 -8.61 11.73 15.04
CA VAL A 86 -7.44 12.50 14.58
C VAL A 86 -7.84 13.72 13.73
N LEU A 87 -8.94 13.63 12.99
CA LEU A 87 -9.50 14.73 12.20
C LEU A 87 -10.82 15.16 12.80
N SER A 88 -10.94 16.43 13.18
CA SER A 88 -12.24 16.98 13.56
C SER A 88 -13.23 16.88 12.40
N GLU A 89 -14.53 16.90 12.72
CA GLU A 89 -15.58 16.81 11.70
C GLU A 89 -15.48 17.94 10.67
N GLN A 90 -15.15 19.16 11.10
CA GLN A 90 -14.97 20.29 10.19
C GLN A 90 -13.77 20.10 9.26
N GLU A 91 -12.63 19.64 9.77
CA GLU A 91 -11.45 19.35 8.92
C GLU A 91 -11.77 18.27 7.89
N TYR A 92 -12.53 17.25 8.26
CA TYR A 92 -12.99 16.23 7.33
C TYR A 92 -13.88 16.81 6.22
N VAL A 93 -14.83 17.68 6.58
CA VAL A 93 -15.71 18.37 5.62
C VAL A 93 -14.89 19.25 4.67
N ASP A 94 -13.96 20.06 5.19
CA ASP A 94 -13.10 20.94 4.39
C ASP A 94 -12.25 20.14 3.40
N ILE A 95 -11.74 18.98 3.80
CA ILE A 95 -11.03 18.08 2.89
C ILE A 95 -11.97 17.55 1.81
N CYS A 96 -13.19 17.14 2.15
CA CYS A 96 -14.17 16.66 1.17
C CYS A 96 -14.54 17.73 0.14
N GLU A 97 -14.73 18.98 0.58
CA GLU A 97 -14.99 20.12 -0.31
C GLU A 97 -13.83 20.36 -1.28
N ARG A 98 -12.59 20.35 -0.79
CA ARG A 98 -11.38 20.47 -1.63
C ARG A 98 -11.23 19.34 -2.63
N LEU A 99 -11.70 18.14 -2.28
CA LEU A 99 -11.73 16.98 -3.15
C LEU A 99 -12.91 17.00 -4.15
N GLY A 100 -13.86 17.91 -3.97
CA GLY A 100 -15.07 18.02 -4.80
C GLY A 100 -16.04 16.86 -4.58
N VAL A 101 -16.07 16.28 -3.36
CA VAL A 101 -16.96 15.18 -3.01
C VAL A 101 -17.82 15.53 -1.80
N ALA A 102 -18.99 14.92 -1.69
CA ALA A 102 -19.81 15.04 -0.50
C ALA A 102 -19.16 14.31 0.68
N ALA A 103 -19.20 14.92 1.87
CA ALA A 103 -18.82 14.25 3.10
C ALA A 103 -19.74 13.05 3.37
N ARG A 104 -19.16 11.96 3.86
CA ARG A 104 -19.88 10.73 4.23
C ARG A 104 -19.35 10.10 5.52
N PRO A 105 -20.17 9.39 6.30
CA PRO A 105 -19.71 8.79 7.57
C PRO A 105 -18.57 7.79 7.41
N GLN A 106 -18.55 7.04 6.30
CA GLN A 106 -17.53 6.00 6.05
C GLN A 106 -16.16 6.59 5.63
N GLY A 107 -16.10 7.88 5.29
CA GLY A 107 -14.90 8.47 4.70
C GLY A 107 -14.71 8.19 3.21
N TRP A 108 -13.52 8.53 2.73
CA TRP A 108 -13.04 8.35 1.37
C TRP A 108 -11.65 7.71 1.36
N ALA A 109 -11.42 6.83 0.38
CA ALA A 109 -10.10 6.35 0.04
C ALA A 109 -9.50 7.22 -1.07
N LEU A 110 -8.27 7.65 -0.87
CA LEU A 110 -7.53 8.49 -1.80
C LEU A 110 -6.36 7.67 -2.33
N TRP A 111 -6.37 7.41 -3.64
CA TRP A 111 -5.31 6.67 -4.32
C TRP A 111 -4.49 7.64 -5.16
N HIS A 112 -3.20 7.77 -4.84
CA HIS A 112 -2.27 8.60 -5.59
C HIS A 112 -1.72 7.77 -6.76
N THR A 113 -2.08 8.15 -7.97
CA THR A 113 -1.74 7.42 -9.20
C THR A 113 -1.48 8.41 -10.34
N TRP A 114 -1.50 7.93 -11.57
CA TRP A 114 -1.28 8.71 -12.77
C TRP A 114 -2.45 8.57 -13.75
N ASP A 115 -2.69 9.61 -14.53
CA ASP A 115 -3.62 9.55 -15.65
C ASP A 115 -3.00 8.81 -16.85
N ARG A 116 -3.77 8.66 -17.93
CA ARG A 116 -3.30 8.00 -19.17
C ARG A 116 -2.10 8.68 -19.84
N LYS A 117 -1.79 9.93 -19.48
CA LYS A 117 -0.65 10.70 -19.98
C LYS A 117 0.52 10.72 -18.99
N GLY A 118 0.46 9.91 -17.93
CA GLY A 118 1.51 9.85 -16.91
C GLY A 118 1.51 11.05 -15.94
N ARG A 119 0.44 11.84 -15.88
CA ARG A 119 0.37 13.01 -14.98
C ARG A 119 -0.20 12.59 -13.62
N PRO A 120 0.35 13.10 -12.50
CA PRO A 120 -0.11 12.73 -11.16
C PRO A 120 -1.56 13.15 -10.91
N ILE A 121 -2.34 12.24 -10.36
CA ILE A 121 -3.74 12.43 -9.98
C ILE A 121 -4.02 11.75 -8.63
N THR A 122 -5.01 12.27 -7.92
CA THR A 122 -5.64 11.60 -6.78
C THR A 122 -7.00 11.08 -7.22
N MET A 123 -7.16 9.76 -7.21
CA MET A 123 -8.45 9.09 -7.41
C MET A 123 -9.15 8.97 -6.06
N VAL A 124 -10.35 9.56 -5.95
CA VAL A 124 -11.17 9.53 -4.74
C VAL A 124 -12.21 8.42 -4.91
N THR A 125 -12.16 7.41 -4.06
CA THR A 125 -12.91 6.16 -4.22
C THR A 125 -13.60 5.71 -2.94
N THR A 126 -14.69 4.94 -3.09
CA THR A 126 -15.42 4.31 -2.00
C THR A 126 -14.76 3.03 -1.48
N ARG A 127 -13.62 2.63 -2.03
CA ARG A 127 -12.88 1.39 -1.69
C ARG A 127 -12.11 1.50 -0.37
N ILE A 128 -12.84 1.73 0.72
CA ILE A 128 -12.27 1.87 2.07
C ILE A 128 -11.59 0.58 2.51
N SER A 129 -12.31 -0.55 2.54
CA SER A 129 -11.77 -1.83 3.01
C SER A 129 -10.59 -2.32 2.17
N THR A 130 -10.65 -2.13 0.85
CA THR A 130 -9.52 -2.39 -0.06
C THR A 130 -8.28 -1.59 0.34
N THR A 131 -8.47 -0.31 0.64
CA THR A 131 -7.37 0.58 1.03
C THR A 131 -6.83 0.21 2.41
N GLU A 132 -7.69 -0.17 3.36
CA GLU A 132 -7.26 -0.63 4.68
C GLU A 132 -6.40 -1.88 4.61
N GLY A 133 -6.86 -2.90 3.87
CA GLY A 133 -6.11 -4.13 3.66
C GLY A 133 -4.77 -3.87 2.98
N MET A 134 -4.78 -3.05 1.93
CA MET A 134 -3.56 -2.65 1.24
C MET A 134 -2.57 -1.90 2.16
N LEU A 135 -3.04 -0.95 2.97
CA LEU A 135 -2.20 -0.22 3.91
C LEU A 135 -1.59 -1.14 4.99
N LEU A 136 -2.33 -2.17 5.44
CA LEU A 136 -1.82 -3.20 6.35
C LEU A 136 -0.75 -4.09 5.69
N VAL A 137 -0.89 -4.40 4.41
CA VAL A 137 0.14 -5.13 3.65
C VAL A 137 1.39 -4.26 3.49
N TRP A 138 1.23 -3.00 3.14
CA TRP A 138 2.33 -2.04 3.00
C TRP A 138 3.06 -1.76 4.31
N SER A 139 2.36 -1.73 5.45
CA SER A 139 3.00 -1.55 6.76
C SER A 139 3.95 -2.69 7.13
N LYS A 140 3.84 -3.84 6.46
CA LYS A 140 4.76 -4.99 6.58
C LYS A 140 5.87 -4.97 5.54
N GLY A 141 6.04 -3.87 4.80
CA GLY A 141 7.01 -3.72 3.73
C GLY A 141 6.70 -4.54 2.46
N ARG A 142 5.49 -5.11 2.36
CA ARG A 142 5.10 -5.96 1.22
C ARG A 142 4.49 -5.11 0.11
N HIS A 143 4.95 -5.29 -1.12
CA HIS A 143 4.35 -4.63 -2.28
C HIS A 143 3.02 -5.30 -2.66
N MET A 144 2.01 -4.46 -2.89
CA MET A 144 0.69 -4.86 -3.38
C MET A 144 0.04 -3.65 -4.06
N VAL A 145 -0.68 -3.89 -5.14
CA VAL A 145 -1.51 -2.87 -5.80
C VAL A 145 -2.91 -3.45 -6.04
N PRO A 146 -3.97 -2.64 -5.89
CA PRO A 146 -5.33 -3.13 -6.00
C PRO A 146 -5.75 -3.24 -7.47
N ALA A 147 -6.80 -4.02 -7.72
CA ALA A 147 -7.51 -3.99 -8.99
C ALA A 147 -8.12 -2.60 -9.23
N ARG A 148 -8.29 -2.24 -10.49
CA ARG A 148 -8.92 -0.99 -10.87
C ARG A 148 -10.38 -0.97 -10.43
N PRO A 149 -10.79 0.02 -9.62
CA PRO A 149 -12.15 0.07 -9.14
C PRO A 149 -13.09 0.34 -10.32
N PRO A 150 -14.33 -0.17 -10.26
CA PRO A 150 -15.35 0.18 -11.24
C PRO A 150 -15.58 1.69 -11.20
N ARG A 151 -15.97 2.27 -12.34
CA ARG A 151 -16.20 3.72 -12.46
C ARG A 151 -17.18 4.25 -11.41
N ALA A 152 -18.18 3.47 -11.04
CA ALA A 152 -19.17 3.85 -10.02
C ALA A 152 -18.59 3.99 -8.61
N ALA A 153 -17.47 3.32 -8.31
CA ALA A 153 -16.78 3.46 -7.03
C ALA A 153 -15.86 4.69 -6.99
N VAL A 154 -15.57 5.31 -8.14
CA VAL A 154 -14.73 6.52 -8.24
C VAL A 154 -15.63 7.76 -8.20
N ALA A 155 -15.62 8.46 -7.07
CA ALA A 155 -16.42 9.67 -6.87
C ALA A 155 -15.81 10.90 -7.56
N ALA A 156 -14.48 11.01 -7.55
CA ALA A 156 -13.77 12.11 -8.20
C ALA A 156 -12.36 11.71 -8.65
N THR A 157 -11.79 12.50 -9.55
CA THR A 157 -10.38 12.44 -9.91
C THR A 157 -9.82 13.86 -9.91
N VAL A 158 -8.88 14.12 -9.00
CA VAL A 158 -8.30 15.44 -8.77
C VAL A 158 -6.88 15.48 -9.33
N ARG A 159 -6.46 16.63 -9.85
CA ARG A 159 -5.09 16.80 -10.36
C ARG A 159 -4.08 16.92 -9.22
N GLY A 160 -2.91 16.32 -9.41
CA GLY A 160 -1.85 16.27 -8.41
C GLY A 160 -2.12 15.23 -7.33
N TRP A 161 -1.14 15.03 -6.45
CA TRP A 161 -1.27 14.17 -5.28
C TRP A 161 -1.62 15.03 -4.06
N LEU A 162 -2.85 14.87 -3.57
CA LEU A 162 -3.35 15.67 -2.45
C LEU A 162 -3.09 14.99 -1.10
N GLY A 163 -2.51 15.76 -0.18
CA GLY A 163 -2.27 15.37 1.22
C GLY A 163 -1.06 14.44 1.40
N PRO A 164 -0.63 14.23 2.67
CA PRO A 164 0.35 13.20 2.99
C PRO A 164 -0.27 11.82 2.77
N ALA A 165 0.46 10.92 2.12
CA ALA A 165 0.01 9.55 1.88
C ALA A 165 1.09 8.55 2.32
N VAL A 166 0.65 7.37 2.72
CA VAL A 166 1.53 6.22 2.87
C VAL A 166 2.02 5.87 1.48
N ARG A 167 3.33 5.88 1.28
CA ARG A 167 3.94 5.58 -0.02
C ARG A 167 3.89 4.07 -0.28
N SER A 168 3.63 3.69 -1.52
CA SER A 168 3.67 2.27 -1.88
C SER A 168 5.12 1.79 -1.86
N PRO A 169 5.40 0.56 -1.36
CA PRO A 169 6.75 0.01 -1.37
C PRO A 169 7.38 -0.04 -2.77
N GLY A 170 6.60 -0.38 -3.81
CA GLY A 170 7.07 -0.43 -5.19
C GLY A 170 7.44 0.96 -5.73
N TYR A 171 6.69 2.00 -5.39
CA TYR A 171 7.06 3.37 -5.76
C TYR A 171 8.34 3.82 -5.05
N VAL A 172 8.50 3.51 -3.76
CA VAL A 172 9.72 3.82 -3.01
C VAL A 172 10.94 3.12 -3.61
N ALA A 173 10.81 1.84 -3.98
CA ALA A 173 11.87 1.07 -4.63
C ALA A 173 12.24 1.66 -6.01
N ALA A 174 11.25 1.98 -6.84
CA ALA A 174 11.46 2.53 -8.18
C ALA A 174 12.04 3.96 -8.18
N THR A 175 11.73 4.75 -7.15
CA THR A 175 12.19 6.15 -7.04
C THR A 175 13.44 6.31 -6.19
N GLY A 176 13.90 5.24 -5.51
CA GLY A 176 15.13 5.22 -4.73
C GLY A 176 15.21 6.36 -3.73
N VAL A 177 14.24 6.44 -2.80
CA VAL A 177 14.15 7.54 -1.83
C VAL A 177 15.50 7.78 -1.15
N VAL A 178 16.20 8.83 -1.58
CA VAL A 178 17.31 9.44 -0.86
C VAL A 178 16.66 10.23 0.27
N GLU A 179 17.02 9.89 1.50
CA GLU A 179 16.61 10.60 2.70
C GLU A 179 16.87 12.10 2.50
N ALA A 180 15.83 12.94 2.62
CA ALA A 180 16.06 14.37 2.68
C ALA A 180 16.87 14.66 3.96
N PRO A 181 17.94 15.47 3.92
CA PRO A 181 18.70 15.77 5.12
C PRO A 181 17.73 16.38 6.14
N THR A 182 17.59 15.70 7.28
CA THR A 182 16.81 16.21 8.40
C THR A 182 17.32 17.60 8.75
N ALA A 183 16.39 18.53 8.93
CA ALA A 183 16.70 19.86 9.46
C ALA A 183 17.04 19.77 10.96
N GLU A 184 17.95 18.88 11.35
CA GLU A 184 18.63 18.93 12.63
C GLU A 184 19.96 19.66 12.43
N GLY A 185 19.92 20.98 12.58
CA GLY A 185 21.11 21.82 12.47
C GLY A 185 20.87 23.32 12.59
N ALA A 186 19.63 23.79 12.49
CA ALA A 186 19.30 25.21 12.64
C ALA A 186 18.83 25.53 14.07
N TRP A 187 19.67 25.29 15.07
CA TRP A 187 19.54 25.98 16.35
C TRP A 187 20.32 27.31 16.27
N PRO A 188 19.69 28.48 16.43
CA PRO A 188 20.44 29.72 16.47
C PRO A 188 21.27 29.74 17.77
N ARG A 189 22.59 29.67 17.63
CA ARG A 189 23.51 29.96 18.75
C ARG A 189 23.22 31.38 19.21
N ARG A 190 22.94 31.51 20.51
CA ARG A 190 22.85 32.79 21.23
C ARG A 190 24.11 33.61 20.90
N GLN A 191 23.96 34.77 20.29
CA GLN A 191 25.05 35.74 20.25
C GLN A 191 25.16 36.38 21.63
N SER A 192 26.32 36.20 22.26
CA SER A 192 26.71 36.91 23.46
C SER A 192 26.91 38.38 23.13
N TRP A 193 26.21 39.25 23.84
CA TRP A 193 26.54 40.68 23.89
C TRP A 193 27.75 40.87 24.82
N ALA A 194 28.88 41.31 24.27
CA ALA A 194 29.94 41.96 25.02
C ALA A 194 30.70 42.95 24.11
N ALA A 195 30.47 44.22 24.40
CA ALA A 195 31.34 45.40 24.31
C ALA A 195 32.34 45.53 23.15
N ILE A 196 32.21 46.63 22.39
CA ILE A 196 33.36 47.42 21.93
C ILE A 196 33.08 48.89 22.23
N ASP A 197 33.95 49.45 23.07
CA ASP A 197 34.13 50.88 23.35
C ASP A 197 34.47 51.66 22.08
N GLN A 198 33.82 52.83 21.90
CA GLN A 198 34.46 54.13 21.64
C GLN A 198 33.57 55.26 22.18
#